data_AF-A0A1L5FEP2-F1
#
_entry.id   AF-A0A1L5FEP2-F1
#
_cell.length_a   1.000
_cell.length_b   1.000
_cell.length_c   1.000
_cell.angle_alpha   90.00
_cell.angle_beta   90.00
_cell.angle_gamma   90.00
#
_symmetry.space_group_name_H-M   'P 1'
#
loop_
_entity.id
_entity.type
_entity.pdbx_description
1 polymer ?
#
loop_
_entity_poly.entity_id
_entity_poly.type
_entity_poly.pdbx_seq_one_letter_code
_entity_poly.pdbx_strand_id
1 'polypeptide(L)'
;MWQLIISGSLFENVFVSLKRSAAGFALALLVAIPLGLVIGWFKKFERFIDPLLQIFRQTSALALFPVFILVFGIGETSKIAIIFWGVQWPILISTIEGVKNVDPILIKSAKSMGASPLALFYKVIFPGAFPSIFTGIRLSATTAIIVLVAAEMIGANAGLGFLIFQSQETYKVADMYAAIVTIALIGFGLNYLLVFLQKNIMKWKQEPNV
;
A
#
# COMPACT_ATOMS: atom_id res chain seq x y z
N MET A 1 26.01 4.53 -15.18
CA MET A 1 25.08 5.69 -15.09
C MET A 1 24.80 6.37 -16.45
N TRP A 2 25.75 7.05 -17.11
CA TRP A 2 25.49 7.76 -18.38
C TRP A 2 25.07 6.82 -19.53
N GLN A 3 25.67 5.62 -19.63
CA GLN A 3 25.28 4.60 -20.63
C GLN A 3 23.87 4.03 -20.41
N LEU A 4 23.41 3.88 -19.16
CA LEU A 4 22.06 3.39 -18.83
C LEU A 4 20.95 4.42 -19.10
N ILE A 5 21.27 5.70 -18.93
CA ILE A 5 20.36 6.81 -19.24
C ILE A 5 20.25 6.95 -20.77
N ILE A 6 21.37 6.77 -21.49
CA ILE A 6 21.41 6.84 -22.96
C ILE A 6 20.80 5.59 -23.61
N SER A 7 20.88 4.41 -22.99
CA SER A 7 20.33 3.16 -23.55
C SER A 7 18.82 3.01 -23.39
N GLY A 8 18.14 3.88 -22.63
CA GLY A 8 16.69 3.78 -22.35
C GLY A 8 16.30 2.62 -21.43
N SER A 9 17.21 1.69 -21.14
CA SER A 9 16.94 0.49 -20.34
C SER A 9 16.59 0.81 -18.89
N LEU A 10 17.13 1.90 -18.31
CA LEU A 10 16.74 2.32 -16.96
C LEU A 10 15.28 2.75 -16.90
N PHE A 11 14.80 3.49 -17.91
CA PHE A 11 13.41 3.93 -17.99
C PHE A 11 12.44 2.75 -18.15
N GLU A 12 12.80 1.74 -18.94
CA GLU A 12 12.01 0.52 -19.08
C GLU A 12 11.87 -0.24 -17.76
N ASN A 13 12.98 -0.40 -17.02
CA ASN A 13 12.96 -1.05 -15.71
C ASN A 13 12.11 -0.26 -14.70
N VAL A 14 12.20 1.08 -14.70
CA VAL A 14 11.33 1.95 -13.88
C VAL A 14 9.86 1.72 -14.21
N PHE A 15 9.52 1.73 -15.51
CA PHE A 15 8.13 1.60 -15.95
C PHE A 15 7.53 0.23 -15.58
N VAL A 16 8.30 -0.85 -15.76
CA VAL A 16 7.90 -2.20 -15.36
C VAL A 16 7.65 -2.28 -13.85
N SER A 17 8.56 -1.74 -13.04
CA SER A 17 8.41 -1.71 -11.58
C SER A 17 7.18 -0.92 -11.14
N LEU A 18 6.96 0.27 -11.72
CA LEU A 18 5.80 1.10 -11.43
C LEU A 18 4.49 0.41 -11.80
N LYS A 19 4.43 -0.24 -12.96
CA LYS A 19 3.22 -0.97 -13.40
C LYS A 19 2.85 -2.10 -12.44
N ARG A 20 3.83 -2.90 -12.00
CA ARG A 20 3.62 -3.99 -11.03
C ARG A 20 3.14 -3.46 -9.69
N SER A 21 3.82 -2.43 -9.18
CA SER A 21 3.47 -1.78 -7.92
C SER A 21 2.05 -1.21 -7.97
N ALA A 22 1.71 -0.48 -9.04
CA ALA A 22 0.39 0.10 -9.23
C ALA A 22 -0.71 -0.98 -9.31
N ALA A 23 -0.47 -2.10 -10.01
CA ALA A 23 -1.43 -3.20 -10.10
C ALA A 23 -1.70 -3.85 -8.74
N GLY A 24 -0.65 -4.24 -8.01
CA GLY A 24 -0.78 -4.85 -6.69
C GLY A 24 -1.42 -3.89 -5.66
N PHE A 25 -1.04 -2.61 -5.73
CA PHE A 25 -1.59 -1.56 -4.87
C PHE A 25 -3.07 -1.30 -5.16
N ALA A 26 -3.47 -1.21 -6.43
CA ALA A 26 -4.86 -1.01 -6.83
C ALA A 26 -5.74 -2.18 -6.36
N LEU A 27 -5.28 -3.42 -6.53
CA LEU A 27 -5.97 -4.60 -6.00
C LEU A 27 -6.11 -4.52 -4.47
N ALA A 28 -5.05 -4.09 -3.76
CA ALA A 28 -5.08 -3.94 -2.32
C ALA A 28 -6.10 -2.87 -1.88
N LEU A 29 -6.18 -1.72 -2.56
CA LEU A 29 -7.20 -0.70 -2.27
C LEU A 29 -8.62 -1.23 -2.48
N LEU A 30 -8.85 -1.92 -3.59
CA LEU A 30 -10.17 -2.45 -3.97
C LEU A 30 -10.68 -3.52 -2.99
N VAL A 31 -9.77 -4.26 -2.34
CA VAL A 31 -10.14 -5.34 -1.40
C VAL A 31 -10.10 -4.84 0.05
N ALA A 32 -8.99 -4.23 0.46
CA ALA A 32 -8.75 -3.89 1.86
C ALA A 32 -9.64 -2.75 2.37
N ILE A 33 -9.99 -1.77 1.52
CA ILE A 33 -10.87 -0.67 1.96
C ILE A 33 -12.29 -1.18 2.21
N PRO A 34 -12.97 -1.87 1.27
CA PRO A 34 -14.30 -2.39 1.54
C PRO A 34 -14.32 -3.39 2.70
N LEU A 35 -13.34 -4.30 2.75
CA LEU A 35 -13.25 -5.28 3.83
C LEU A 35 -13.02 -4.60 5.19
N GLY A 36 -12.15 -3.60 5.25
CA GLY A 36 -11.86 -2.84 6.47
C GLY A 36 -13.06 -2.02 6.94
N LEU A 37 -13.83 -1.45 6.01
CA LEU A 37 -15.07 -0.73 6.33
C LEU A 37 -16.12 -1.69 6.93
N VAL A 38 -16.28 -2.88 6.34
CA VAL A 38 -17.21 -3.91 6.84
C VAL A 38 -16.77 -4.42 8.21
N ILE A 39 -15.50 -4.80 8.38
CA ILE A 39 -14.98 -5.29 9.66
C ILE A 39 -15.13 -4.21 10.74
N GLY A 40 -14.70 -2.97 10.45
CA GLY A 40 -14.80 -1.86 11.40
C GLY A 40 -16.23 -1.51 11.81
N TRP A 41 -17.21 -1.74 10.93
CA TRP A 41 -18.63 -1.52 11.22
C TRP A 41 -19.17 -2.51 12.25
N PHE A 42 -18.77 -3.79 12.16
CA PHE A 42 -19.27 -4.86 13.03
C PHE A 42 -18.31 -5.16 14.18
N LYS A 43 -18.37 -4.38 15.27
CA LYS A 43 -17.48 -4.51 16.46
C LYS A 43 -17.32 -5.93 17.01
N LYS A 44 -18.38 -6.76 17.00
CA LYS A 44 -18.29 -8.16 17.47
C LYS A 44 -17.50 -9.05 16.51
N PHE A 45 -17.70 -8.85 15.21
CA PHE A 45 -16.99 -9.59 14.16
C PHE A 45 -15.51 -9.20 14.14
N GLU A 46 -15.22 -7.90 14.28
CA GLU A 46 -13.84 -7.41 14.39
C GLU A 46 -13.09 -8.04 15.55
N ARG A 47 -13.68 -8.07 16.76
CA ARG A 47 -13.03 -8.69 17.92
C ARG A 47 -12.71 -10.18 17.74
N PHE A 48 -13.50 -10.88 16.93
CA PHE A 48 -13.28 -12.28 16.62
C PHE A 48 -12.16 -12.48 15.59
N ILE A 49 -12.09 -11.62 14.56
CA ILE A 49 -11.11 -11.74 13.47
C ILE A 49 -9.77 -11.05 13.78
N ASP A 50 -9.72 -10.14 14.76
CA ASP A 50 -8.52 -9.37 15.11
C ASP A 50 -7.28 -10.24 15.37
N PRO A 51 -7.34 -11.36 16.13
CA PRO A 51 -6.18 -12.25 16.28
C PRO A 51 -5.67 -12.81 14.94
N LEU A 52 -6.58 -13.18 14.03
CA LEU A 52 -6.22 -13.66 12.70
C LEU A 52 -5.56 -12.55 11.88
N LEU A 53 -6.11 -11.34 11.89
CA LEU A 53 -5.53 -10.18 11.21
C LEU A 53 -4.11 -9.88 11.72
N GLN A 54 -3.88 -9.99 13.04
CA GLN A 54 -2.55 -9.79 13.62
C GLN A 54 -1.57 -10.87 13.16
N ILE A 55 -1.96 -12.14 13.13
CA ILE A 55 -1.10 -13.24 12.65
C ILE A 55 -0.70 -13.04 11.19
N PHE A 56 -1.68 -12.76 10.32
CA PHE A 56 -1.40 -12.60 8.90
C PHE A 56 -0.57 -11.35 8.62
N ARG A 57 -0.78 -10.24 9.34
CA ARG A 57 0.04 -9.02 9.22
C ARG A 57 1.49 -9.26 9.63
N GLN A 58 1.74 -10.06 10.67
CA GLN A 58 3.09 -10.39 11.11
C GLN A 58 3.79 -11.38 10.16
N THR A 59 3.02 -12.07 9.32
CA THR A 59 3.57 -12.96 8.31
C THR A 59 4.22 -12.14 7.20
N SER A 60 5.55 -12.08 7.21
CA SER A 60 6.34 -11.34 6.21
C SER A 60 5.99 -11.78 4.79
N ALA A 61 5.64 -10.80 3.94
CA ALA A 61 5.40 -11.04 2.51
C ALA A 61 6.59 -11.71 1.83
N LEU A 62 7.82 -11.41 2.28
CA LEU A 62 9.06 -11.97 1.74
C LEU A 62 9.21 -13.45 2.10
N ALA A 63 8.81 -13.85 3.31
CA ALA A 63 8.86 -15.25 3.72
C ALA A 63 7.89 -16.13 2.92
N LEU A 64 6.78 -15.55 2.44
CA LEU A 64 5.80 -16.23 1.60
C LEU A 64 6.17 -16.26 0.12
N PHE A 65 7.25 -15.58 -0.30
CA PHE A 65 7.63 -15.48 -1.72
C PHE A 65 7.70 -16.84 -2.43
N PRO A 66 8.34 -17.89 -1.87
CA PRO A 66 8.37 -19.21 -2.49
C PRO A 66 6.97 -19.85 -2.63
N VAL A 67 6.07 -19.61 -1.67
CA VAL A 67 4.69 -20.13 -1.72
C VAL A 67 3.92 -19.50 -2.87
N PHE A 68 4.07 -18.19 -3.07
CA PHE A 68 3.45 -17.48 -4.18
C PHE A 68 3.99 -17.95 -5.53
N ILE A 69 5.29 -18.23 -5.65
CA ILE A 69 5.85 -18.84 -6.85
C ILE A 69 5.30 -20.25 -7.08
N LEU A 70 5.20 -21.07 -6.02
CA LEU A 70 4.69 -22.42 -6.14
C LEU A 70 3.25 -22.44 -6.66
N VAL A 71 2.41 -21.52 -6.18
CA VAL A 71 0.98 -21.46 -6.52
C VAL A 71 0.73 -20.77 -7.85
N PHE A 72 1.39 -19.63 -8.11
CA PHE A 72 1.11 -18.79 -9.29
C PHE A 72 2.14 -18.96 -10.41
N GLY A 73 3.20 -19.73 -10.19
CA GLY A 73 4.34 -19.85 -11.09
C GLY A 73 5.29 -18.65 -11.03
N ILE A 74 6.41 -18.80 -11.74
CA ILE A 74 7.35 -17.69 -12.00
C ILE A 74 6.70 -16.76 -13.02
N GLY A 75 6.51 -15.49 -12.68
CA GLY A 75 5.90 -14.53 -13.60
C GLY A 75 5.45 -13.23 -12.96
N GLU A 76 4.60 -12.49 -13.67
CA GLU A 76 4.06 -11.22 -13.20
C GLU A 76 3.03 -11.42 -12.07
N THR A 77 2.23 -12.47 -12.14
CA THR A 77 1.17 -12.75 -11.16
C THR A 77 1.70 -12.96 -9.76
N SER A 78 2.77 -13.75 -9.57
CA SER A 78 3.38 -13.98 -8.27
C SER A 78 3.94 -12.68 -7.66
N LYS A 79 4.57 -11.83 -8.46
CA LYS A 79 5.07 -10.51 -8.01
C LYS A 79 3.93 -9.61 -7.56
N ILE A 80 2.86 -9.51 -8.36
CA ILE A 80 1.68 -8.70 -8.05
C ILE A 80 1.00 -9.21 -6.77
N ALA A 81 0.88 -10.53 -6.60
CA ALA A 81 0.26 -11.16 -5.42
C ALA A 81 1.03 -10.83 -4.13
N ILE A 82 2.35 -10.78 -4.19
CA ILE A 82 3.20 -10.48 -3.03
C ILE A 82 3.13 -8.99 -2.66
N ILE A 83 3.11 -8.11 -3.66
CA ILE A 83 2.88 -6.68 -3.44
C ILE A 83 1.50 -6.48 -2.81
N PHE A 84 0.46 -7.10 -3.38
CA PHE A 84 -0.88 -7.11 -2.82
C PHE A 84 -0.86 -7.55 -1.34
N TRP A 85 -0.20 -8.68 -1.04
CA TRP A 85 -0.10 -9.19 0.31
C TRP A 85 0.60 -8.21 1.26
N GLY A 86 1.72 -7.61 0.87
CA GLY A 86 2.47 -6.69 1.73
C GLY A 86 1.72 -5.39 2.00
N VAL A 87 0.93 -4.92 1.03
CA VAL A 87 0.29 -3.59 1.03
C VAL A 87 -1.14 -3.63 1.58
N GLN A 88 -1.84 -4.76 1.50
CA GLN A 88 -3.23 -4.84 1.99
C GLN A 88 -3.33 -4.60 3.50
N TRP A 89 -2.35 -5.03 4.30
CA TRP A 89 -2.48 -5.04 5.75
C TRP A 89 -2.52 -3.63 6.36
N PRO A 90 -1.61 -2.70 6.05
CA PRO A 90 -1.70 -1.37 6.62
C PRO A 90 -2.95 -0.62 6.12
N ILE A 91 -3.39 -0.81 4.86
CA ILE A 91 -4.67 -0.26 4.37
C ILE A 91 -5.85 -0.79 5.20
N LEU A 92 -5.93 -2.12 5.37
CA LEU A 92 -7.03 -2.78 6.05
C LEU A 92 -7.13 -2.31 7.51
N ILE A 93 -6.01 -2.36 8.24
CA ILE A 93 -5.97 -2.01 9.66
C ILE A 93 -6.28 -0.53 9.88
N SER A 94 -5.66 0.38 9.11
CA SER A 94 -5.95 1.81 9.25
C SER A 94 -7.39 2.16 8.85
N THR A 95 -7.99 1.39 7.94
CA THR A 95 -9.42 1.54 7.61
C THR A 95 -10.31 1.11 8.78
N ILE A 96 -10.04 -0.05 9.39
CA ILE A 96 -10.77 -0.56 10.57
C ILE A 96 -10.66 0.45 11.72
N GLU A 97 -9.45 0.92 12.03
CA GLU A 97 -9.20 1.93 13.04
C GLU A 97 -9.89 3.25 12.72
N GLY A 98 -9.91 3.66 11.45
CA GLY A 98 -10.64 4.84 10.97
C GLY A 98 -12.12 4.79 11.31
N VAL A 99 -12.78 3.68 11.04
CA VAL A 99 -14.20 3.48 11.36
C VAL A 99 -14.43 3.49 12.88
N LYS A 100 -13.53 2.87 13.66
CA LYS A 100 -13.64 2.78 15.12
C LYS A 100 -13.47 4.13 15.81
N ASN A 101 -12.62 5.00 15.25
CA ASN A 101 -12.27 6.30 15.81
C ASN A 101 -13.19 7.44 15.36
N VAL A 102 -14.24 7.14 14.57
CA VAL A 102 -15.29 8.12 14.27
C VAL A 102 -15.95 8.56 15.57
N ASP A 103 -16.08 9.88 15.75
CA ASP A 103 -16.63 10.47 16.97
C ASP A 103 -18.01 9.86 17.32
N PRO A 104 -18.14 9.19 18.48
CA PRO A 104 -19.41 8.64 18.93
C PRO A 104 -20.53 9.68 19.04
N ILE A 105 -20.20 10.96 19.27
CA ILE A 105 -21.15 12.07 19.33
C ILE A 105 -21.79 12.29 17.96
N LEU A 106 -20.99 12.35 16.89
CA LEU A 106 -21.52 12.48 15.51
C LEU A 106 -22.46 11.33 15.15
N ILE A 107 -22.10 10.11 15.56
CA ILE A 107 -22.92 8.91 15.34
C ILE A 107 -24.25 9.01 16.12
N LYS A 108 -24.21 9.38 17.40
CA LYS A 108 -25.41 9.53 18.24
C LYS A 108 -26.32 10.65 17.71
N SER A 109 -25.76 11.81 17.37
CA SER A 109 -26.50 12.95 16.83
C SER A 109 -27.20 12.60 15.50
N ALA A 110 -26.50 11.93 14.59
CA ALA A 110 -27.11 11.48 13.33
C ALA A 110 -28.27 10.50 13.55
N LYS A 111 -28.13 9.56 14.50
CA LYS A 111 -29.22 8.64 14.87
C LYS A 111 -30.42 9.37 15.47
N SER A 112 -30.19 10.36 16.35
CA SER A 112 -31.27 11.17 16.93
C SER A 112 -32.03 12.00 15.88
N MET A 113 -31.37 12.38 14.78
CA MET A 113 -32.01 13.03 13.63
C MET A 113 -32.73 12.06 12.68
N GLY A 114 -32.84 10.78 13.04
CA GLY A 114 -33.52 9.76 12.23
C GLY A 114 -32.72 9.25 11.04
N ALA A 115 -31.39 9.38 11.04
CA ALA A 115 -30.55 8.85 9.97
C ALA A 115 -30.68 7.32 9.87
N SER A 116 -31.03 6.83 8.67
CA SER A 116 -31.02 5.40 8.37
C SER A 116 -29.60 4.82 8.48
N PRO A 117 -29.42 3.49 8.66
CA PRO A 117 -28.10 2.87 8.72
C PRO A 117 -27.21 3.19 7.52
N LEU A 118 -27.79 3.24 6.32
CA LEU A 118 -27.09 3.63 5.09
C LEU A 118 -26.70 5.11 5.10
N ALA A 119 -27.60 6.01 5.52
CA ALA A 119 -27.29 7.42 5.63
C ALA A 119 -26.18 7.67 6.67
N LEU A 120 -26.21 6.95 7.79
CA LEU A 120 -25.17 7.00 8.82
C LEU A 120 -23.82 6.54 8.27
N PHE A 121 -23.81 5.46 7.49
CA PHE A 121 -22.59 4.95 6.85
C PHE A 121 -21.96 5.98 5.91
N TYR A 122 -22.72 6.45 4.90
CA TYR A 122 -22.17 7.32 3.86
C TYR A 122 -21.93 8.77 4.32
N LYS A 123 -22.72 9.30 5.27
CA LYS A 123 -22.62 10.70 5.68
C LYS A 123 -21.75 10.95 6.90
N VAL A 124 -21.55 9.94 7.76
CA VAL A 124 -20.81 10.11 9.02
C VAL A 124 -19.58 9.21 9.05
N ILE A 125 -19.77 7.91 8.82
CA ILE A 125 -18.72 6.94 9.10
C ILE A 125 -17.67 6.89 8.00
N PHE A 126 -18.08 6.82 6.72
CA PHE A 126 -17.13 6.83 5.61
C PHE A 126 -16.31 8.14 5.55
N PRO A 127 -16.91 9.36 5.65
CA PRO A 127 -16.14 10.60 5.71
C PRO A 127 -15.27 10.71 6.96
N GLY A 128 -15.75 10.23 8.12
CA GLY A 128 -15.00 10.23 9.37
C GLY A 128 -13.79 9.29 9.37
N ALA A 129 -13.88 8.15 8.68
CA ALA A 129 -12.80 7.18 8.55
C ALA A 129 -11.78 7.55 7.46
N PHE A 130 -12.17 8.39 6.50
CA PHE A 130 -11.34 8.76 5.34
C PHE A 130 -9.91 9.22 5.69
N PRO A 131 -9.68 10.04 6.73
CA PRO A 131 -8.32 10.41 7.15
C PRO A 131 -7.42 9.22 7.49
N SER A 132 -7.96 8.25 8.23
CA SER A 132 -7.21 7.05 8.62
C SER A 132 -7.02 6.10 7.45
N ILE A 133 -8.00 5.98 6.56
CA ILE A 133 -7.84 5.24 5.29
C ILE A 133 -6.65 5.82 4.53
N PHE A 134 -6.57 7.16 4.40
CA PHE A 134 -5.47 7.82 3.72
C PHE A 134 -4.12 7.61 4.40
N THR A 135 -4.08 7.59 5.74
CA THR A 135 -2.88 7.20 6.50
C THR A 135 -2.44 5.78 6.13
N GLY A 136 -3.38 4.82 6.07
CA GLY A 136 -3.10 3.46 5.64
C GLY A 136 -2.54 3.38 4.21
N ILE A 137 -3.14 4.12 3.27
CA ILE A 137 -2.66 4.25 1.89
C ILE A 137 -1.22 4.73 1.86
N ARG A 138 -0.86 5.75 2.65
CA ARG A 138 0.52 6.26 2.72
C ARG A 138 1.51 5.24 3.24
N LEU A 139 1.21 4.60 4.38
CA LEU A 139 2.09 3.58 4.96
C LEU A 139 2.31 2.43 3.97
N SER A 140 1.26 2.09 3.24
CA SER A 140 1.28 1.02 2.27
C SER A 140 2.05 1.39 1.00
N ALA A 141 2.10 2.66 0.61
CA ALA A 141 2.88 3.10 -0.54
C ALA A 141 4.39 2.93 -0.30
N THR A 142 4.87 3.26 0.91
CA THR A 142 6.26 2.98 1.31
C THR A 142 6.54 1.48 1.34
N THR A 143 5.61 0.71 1.89
CA THR A 143 5.71 -0.77 1.95
C THR A 143 5.73 -1.39 0.56
N ALA A 144 4.95 -0.87 -0.40
CA ALA A 144 4.88 -1.35 -1.77
C ALA A 144 6.24 -1.32 -2.47
N ILE A 145 7.02 -0.25 -2.26
CA ILE A 145 8.36 -0.12 -2.85
C ILE A 145 9.30 -1.17 -2.28
N ILE A 146 9.31 -1.35 -0.95
CA ILE A 146 10.17 -2.33 -0.28
C ILE A 146 9.87 -3.74 -0.78
N VAL A 147 8.59 -4.10 -0.83
CA VAL A 147 8.15 -5.43 -1.25
C VAL A 147 8.37 -5.65 -2.75
N LEU A 148 8.14 -4.63 -3.58
CA LEU A 148 8.41 -4.67 -5.02
C LEU A 148 9.89 -4.96 -5.29
N VAL A 149 10.81 -4.20 -4.68
CA VAL A 149 12.25 -4.37 -4.91
C VAL A 149 12.66 -5.79 -4.53
N ALA A 150 12.26 -6.27 -3.36
CA ALA A 150 12.57 -7.63 -2.94
C ALA A 150 11.96 -8.70 -3.87
N ALA A 151 10.72 -8.50 -4.34
CA ALA A 151 10.08 -9.42 -5.27
C ALA A 151 10.79 -9.46 -6.64
N GLU A 152 11.31 -8.33 -7.10
CA GLU A 152 12.06 -8.24 -8.35
C GLU A 152 13.46 -8.85 -8.26
N MET A 153 14.10 -8.78 -7.10
CA MET A 153 15.42 -9.38 -6.87
C MET A 153 15.40 -10.91 -6.97
N ILE A 154 14.31 -11.55 -6.55
CA ILE A 154 14.26 -13.02 -6.42
C ILE A 154 13.78 -13.71 -7.71
N GLY A 155 12.93 -13.07 -8.53
CA GLY A 155 12.25 -13.78 -9.62
C GLY A 155 11.76 -12.92 -10.78
N ALA A 156 12.41 -11.79 -11.06
CA ALA A 156 12.10 -10.96 -12.23
C ALA A 156 13.22 -10.96 -13.27
N ASN A 157 12.85 -10.74 -14.53
CA ASN A 157 13.79 -10.57 -15.65
C ASN A 157 13.94 -9.09 -16.07
N ALA A 158 13.25 -8.19 -15.37
CA ALA A 158 13.20 -6.75 -15.59
C ALA A 158 12.66 -6.09 -14.32
N GLY A 159 13.00 -4.84 -14.07
CA GLY A 159 12.64 -4.05 -12.89
C GLY A 159 13.85 -3.44 -12.22
N LEU A 160 13.62 -2.44 -11.37
CA LEU A 160 14.69 -1.78 -10.61
C LEU A 160 15.34 -2.73 -9.60
N GLY A 161 14.58 -3.60 -8.94
CA GLY A 161 15.15 -4.61 -8.04
C GLY A 161 15.98 -5.65 -8.78
N PHE A 162 15.53 -6.05 -9.98
CA PHE A 162 16.32 -6.92 -10.87
C PHE A 162 17.62 -6.24 -11.32
N LEU A 163 17.56 -4.96 -11.70
CA LEU A 163 18.74 -4.21 -12.13
C LEU A 163 19.78 -4.08 -11.02
N ILE A 164 19.36 -3.90 -9.76
CA ILE A 164 20.26 -3.92 -8.61
C ILE A 164 20.93 -5.29 -8.51
N PHE A 165 20.14 -6.37 -8.48
CA PHE A 165 20.65 -7.72 -8.29
C PHE A 165 21.60 -8.14 -9.42
N GLN A 166 21.22 -7.90 -10.68
CA GLN A 166 22.06 -8.20 -11.84
C GLN A 166 23.36 -7.37 -11.84
N SER A 167 23.29 -6.09 -11.48
CA SER A 167 24.48 -5.23 -11.43
C SER A 167 25.42 -5.65 -10.31
N GLN A 168 24.89 -6.14 -9.19
CA GLN A 168 25.65 -6.73 -8.10
C GLN A 168 26.41 -7.97 -8.57
N GLU A 169 25.72 -8.93 -9.20
CA GLU A 169 26.33 -10.18 -9.70
C GLU A 169 27.36 -9.94 -10.82
N THR A 170 27.18 -8.87 -11.61
CA THR A 170 28.12 -8.50 -12.70
C THR A 170 29.18 -7.51 -12.24
N TYR A 171 29.27 -7.20 -10.94
CA TYR A 171 30.19 -6.20 -10.36
C TYR A 171 30.12 -4.81 -11.02
N LYS A 172 28.98 -4.44 -11.62
CA LYS A 172 28.73 -3.12 -12.20
C LYS A 172 28.26 -2.15 -11.12
N VAL A 173 29.16 -1.81 -10.21
CA VAL A 173 28.87 -1.01 -9.01
C VAL A 173 28.21 0.34 -9.35
N ALA A 174 28.67 1.02 -10.41
CA ALA A 174 28.09 2.30 -10.82
C ALA A 174 26.62 2.20 -11.25
N ASP A 175 26.22 1.07 -11.84
CA ASP A 175 24.85 0.85 -12.32
C ASP A 175 23.94 0.39 -11.17
N MET A 176 24.48 -0.39 -10.24
CA MET A 176 23.82 -0.74 -8.98
C MET A 176 23.43 0.53 -8.18
N TYR A 177 24.39 1.45 -7.96
CA TYR A 177 24.10 2.70 -7.26
C TYR A 177 23.13 3.60 -8.02
N ALA A 178 23.20 3.62 -9.36
CA ALA A 178 22.23 4.36 -10.17
C ALA A 178 20.79 3.84 -9.95
N ALA A 179 20.60 2.52 -9.91
CA ALA A 179 19.30 1.91 -9.63
C ALA A 179 18.82 2.21 -8.20
N ILE A 180 19.70 2.13 -7.20
CA ILE A 180 19.38 2.45 -5.79
C ILE A 180 18.93 3.92 -5.65
N VAL A 181 19.70 4.86 -6.23
CA VAL A 181 19.34 6.29 -6.20
C VAL A 181 18.02 6.54 -6.92
N THR A 182 17.78 5.85 -8.04
CA THR A 182 16.50 5.95 -8.77
C THR A 182 15.32 5.49 -7.91
N ILE A 183 15.44 4.36 -7.20
CA ILE A 183 14.39 3.89 -6.28
C ILE A 183 14.16 4.91 -5.15
N ALA A 184 15.23 5.47 -4.58
CA ALA A 184 15.12 6.47 -3.54
C ALA A 184 14.39 7.74 -4.02
N LEU A 185 14.70 8.22 -5.24
CA LEU A 185 14.02 9.37 -5.85
C LEU A 185 12.55 9.08 -6.15
N ILE A 186 12.24 7.89 -6.68
CA ILE A 186 10.85 7.47 -6.93
C ILE A 186 10.06 7.40 -5.62
N GLY A 187 10.64 6.77 -4.58
CA GLY A 187 10.00 6.67 -3.28
C GLY A 187 9.79 8.02 -2.61
N PHE A 188 10.78 8.91 -2.69
CA PHE A 188 10.66 10.29 -2.23
C PHE A 188 9.55 11.04 -2.97
N GLY A 189 9.52 10.95 -4.30
CA GLY A 189 8.49 11.59 -5.13
C GLY A 189 7.08 11.06 -4.84
N LEU A 190 6.92 9.75 -4.70
CA LEU A 190 5.63 9.12 -4.35
C LEU A 190 5.17 9.55 -2.96
N ASN A 191 6.05 9.54 -1.96
CA ASN A 191 5.70 9.98 -0.62
C ASN A 191 5.31 11.47 -0.61
N TYR A 192 6.07 12.32 -1.30
CA TYR A 192 5.76 13.74 -1.41
C TYR A 192 4.41 13.98 -2.08
N LEU A 193 4.14 13.28 -3.19
CA LEU A 193 2.85 13.33 -3.89
C LEU A 193 1.69 12.92 -2.97
N LEU A 194 1.84 11.84 -2.21
CA LEU A 194 0.83 11.39 -1.26
C LEU A 194 0.64 12.38 -0.10
N VAL A 195 1.69 13.05 0.37
CA VAL A 195 1.59 14.12 1.36
C VAL A 195 0.84 15.33 0.81
N PHE A 196 1.16 15.73 -0.41
CA PHE A 196 0.48 16.82 -1.09
C PHE A 196 -1.01 16.52 -1.29
N LEU A 197 -1.34 15.33 -1.80
CA LEU A 197 -2.72 14.88 -1.97
C LEU A 197 -3.47 14.82 -0.64
N GLN A 198 -2.83 14.33 0.42
CA GLN A 198 -3.41 14.31 1.76
C GLN A 198 -3.82 15.71 2.22
N LYS A 199 -2.90 16.67 2.14
CA LYS A 199 -3.12 18.04 2.59
C LYS A 199 -4.22 18.72 1.77
N ASN A 200 -4.27 18.47 0.46
CA ASN A 200 -5.28 19.08 -0.40
C ASN A 200 -6.68 18.49 -0.19
N ILE A 201 -6.78 17.18 0.02
CA ILE A 201 -8.07 16.51 0.23
C ILE A 201 -8.59 16.80 1.64
N MET A 202 -7.72 16.84 2.66
CA MET A 202 -8.12 17.01 4.06
C MET A 202 -8.11 18.45 4.57
N LYS A 203 -8.24 19.44 3.68
CA LYS A 203 -8.33 20.86 4.05
C LYS A 203 -9.44 21.17 5.07
N TRP A 204 -10.48 20.32 5.15
CA TRP A 204 -11.59 20.50 6.09
C TRP A 204 -11.22 20.17 7.55
N LYS A 205 -10.19 19.33 7.76
CA LYS A 205 -9.71 18.96 9.09
C LYS A 205 -8.58 19.92 9.44
N GLN A 206 -8.93 21.17 9.76
CA GLN A 206 -7.97 22.10 10.35
C GLN A 206 -7.35 21.42 11.58
N GLU A 207 -6.03 21.31 11.58
CA GLU A 207 -5.28 20.92 12.77
C GLU A 207 -5.64 21.93 13.88
N PRO A 208 -5.96 21.49 15.11
CA PRO A 208 -5.99 22.43 16.22
C PRO A 208 -4.59 23.02 16.31
N ASN A 209 -4.47 24.32 16.04
CA ASN A 209 -3.24 25.06 16.25
C ASN A 209 -2.78 24.81 17.69
N VAL A 210 -1.69 24.07 17.86
CA VAL A 210 -0.89 24.02 19.08
C VAL A 210 0.04 25.21 19.13
#